data_AF-A0A805YUB7-F1
#
_entry.id   AF-A0A805YUB7-F1
#
_cell.length_a   1.000
_cell.length_b   1.000
_cell.length_c   1.000
_cell.angle_alpha   90.00
_cell.angle_beta   90.00
_cell.angle_gamma   90.00
#
_symmetry.space_group_name_H-M   'P 1'
#
loop_
_entity.id
_entity.type
_entity.pdbx_description
1 polymer ?
#
loop_
_entity_poly.entity_id
_entity_poly.type
_entity_poly.pdbx_seq_one_letter_code
_entity_poly.pdbx_strand_id
1 'polypeptide(L)'
;MAQINYTPQFKRDYKKLKRKHYDLNKLKNVIQLLIDEKFKILVDKYDDHQLKGSLRSLRALHVEHNKAGNWILVYKIHSGNLELLTIDLVSTGSHDHTYRT
;
A
#
# COMPACT_ATOMS: atom_id res chain seq x y z
N MET A 1 -8.30 7.44 -12.96
CA MET A 1 -7.27 7.72 -11.94
C MET A 1 -7.95 7.58 -10.61
N ALA A 2 -7.41 6.73 -9.75
CA ALA A 2 -7.96 6.48 -8.43
C ALA A 2 -7.74 7.66 -7.49
N GLN A 3 -8.70 7.91 -6.61
CA GLN A 3 -8.55 8.87 -5.52
C GLN A 3 -7.89 8.18 -4.32
N ILE A 4 -6.83 8.78 -3.79
CA ILE A 4 -6.11 8.26 -2.62
C ILE A 4 -6.53 8.98 -1.36
N ASN A 5 -6.91 8.22 -0.34
CA ASN A 5 -7.07 8.72 1.03
C ASN A 5 -5.93 8.19 1.90
N TYR A 6 -5.35 9.09 2.71
CA TYR A 6 -4.30 8.74 3.65
C TYR A 6 -4.87 8.63 5.05
N THR A 7 -4.95 7.42 5.59
CA THR A 7 -5.43 7.22 6.96
C THR A 7 -4.47 7.87 7.99
N PRO A 8 -4.95 8.21 9.20
CA PRO A 8 -4.08 8.71 10.26
C PRO A 8 -2.92 7.74 10.59
N GLN A 9 -3.15 6.43 10.50
CA GLN A 9 -2.14 5.41 10.73
C GLN A 9 -1.04 5.47 9.67
N PHE A 10 -1.41 5.46 8.38
CA PHE A 10 -0.46 5.63 7.28
C PHE A 10 0.38 6.90 7.42
N LYS A 11 -0.25 8.04 7.78
CA LYS A 11 0.48 9.31 7.98
C LYS A 11 1.55 9.21 9.09
N ARG A 12 1.26 8.50 10.18
CA ARG A 12 2.23 8.25 11.26
C ARG A 12 3.37 7.36 10.77
N ASP A 13 3.05 6.30 10.05
CA ASP A 13 4.02 5.35 9.50
C ASP A 13 4.96 6.01 8.49
N TYR A 14 4.42 6.81 7.57
CA TYR A 14 5.22 7.60 6.63
C TYR A 14 6.23 8.49 7.36
N LYS A 15 5.81 9.20 8.42
CA LYS A 15 6.72 10.03 9.22
C LYS A 15 7.80 9.20 9.92
N LYS A 16 7.47 7.99 10.40
CA LYS A 16 8.46 7.07 11.01
C LYS A 16 9.49 6.60 9.99
N LEU A 17 9.06 6.20 8.79
CA LEU A 17 9.96 5.76 7.72
C LEU A 17 10.87 6.90 7.25
N LYS A 18 10.31 8.11 7.12
CA LYS A 18 11.10 9.32 6.85
C LYS A 18 12.21 9.53 7.88
N ARG A 19 11.88 9.39 9.17
CA ARG A 19 12.85 9.50 10.28
C ARG A 19 13.92 8.40 10.26
N LYS A 20 13.59 7.22 9.73
CA LYS A 20 14.52 6.10 9.56
C LYS A 20 15.29 6.15 8.24
N HIS A 21 15.20 7.26 7.49
CA HIS A 21 15.91 7.49 6.23
C HIS A 21 15.58 6.49 5.11
N TYR A 22 14.36 5.96 5.11
CA TYR A 22 13.88 5.14 3.99
C TYR A 22 13.78 5.99 2.72
N ASP A 23 14.08 5.40 1.56
CA ASP A 23 13.87 6.06 0.27
C ASP A 23 12.37 6.12 -0.08
N LEU A 24 11.72 7.21 0.32
CA LEU A 24 10.29 7.42 0.12
C LEU A 24 9.90 7.58 -1.36
N ASN A 25 10.85 7.75 -2.28
CA ASN A 25 10.52 7.77 -3.70
C ASN A 25 10.02 6.41 -4.18
N LYS A 26 10.51 5.31 -3.60
CA LYS A 26 9.98 3.96 -3.88
C LYS A 26 8.50 3.85 -3.50
N LEU A 27 8.13 4.34 -2.32
CA LEU A 27 6.74 4.38 -1.88
C LEU A 27 5.87 5.27 -2.77
N LYS A 28 6.36 6.45 -3.15
CA LYS A 28 5.65 7.36 -4.07
C LYS A 28 5.40 6.70 -5.43
N ASN A 29 6.38 5.99 -5.98
CA ASN A 29 6.24 5.30 -7.25
C ASN A 29 5.11 4.26 -7.20
N VAL A 30 5.03 3.49 -6.11
CA VAL A 30 3.97 2.50 -5.92
C VAL A 30 2.59 3.17 -5.76
N ILE A 31 2.51 4.28 -5.02
CA ILE A 31 1.26 5.05 -4.90
C ILE A 31 0.83 5.59 -6.26
N GLN A 32 1.77 6.04 -7.09
CA GLN A 32 1.47 6.49 -8.45
C GLN A 32 0.89 5.36 -9.30
N LEU A 33 1.44 4.15 -9.21
CA LEU A 33 0.89 2.98 -9.90
C LEU A 33 -0.53 2.62 -9.45
N LEU A 34 -0.85 2.83 -8.16
CA LEU A 34 -2.22 2.69 -7.64
C LEU A 34 -3.16 3.76 -8.21
N ILE A 35 -2.71 5.03 -8.25
CA ILE A 35 -3.46 6.14 -8.86
C ILE A 35 -3.74 5.88 -10.34
N ASP A 36 -2.76 5.34 -11.05
CA ASP A 36 -2.83 5.02 -12.49
C ASP A 36 -3.51 3.68 -12.77
N GLU A 37 -4.02 3.00 -11.74
CA GLU A 37 -4.76 1.74 -11.81
C GLU A 37 -3.96 0.61 -12.52
N LYS A 38 -2.63 0.63 -12.38
CA LYS A 38 -1.70 -0.34 -12.99
C LYS A 38 -1.63 -1.66 -12.21
N PHE A 39 -2.78 -2.25 -11.89
CA PHE A 39 -2.88 -3.44 -11.02
C PHE A 39 -2.07 -4.63 -11.52
N LYS A 40 -1.97 -4.84 -12.83
CA LYS A 40 -1.12 -5.91 -13.39
C LYS A 40 0.36 -5.74 -13.00
N ILE A 41 0.88 -4.53 -13.07
CA ILE A 41 2.28 -4.24 -12.68
C ILE A 41 2.45 -4.45 -11.17
N LEU A 42 1.46 -4.05 -10.37
CA LEU A 42 1.48 -4.24 -8.92
C LEU A 42 1.52 -5.72 -8.53
N VAL A 43 0.73 -6.57 -9.20
CA VAL A 43 0.76 -8.03 -8.99
C VAL A 43 2.10 -8.62 -9.42
N ASP A 44 2.55 -8.31 -10.65
CA ASP A 44 3.71 -8.97 -11.25
C ASP A 44 5.05 -8.55 -10.60
N LYS A 45 5.17 -7.30 -10.15
CA LYS A 45 6.45 -6.72 -9.69
C LYS A 45 6.52 -6.39 -8.21
N TYR A 46 5.37 -6.17 -7.58
CA TYR A 46 5.29 -5.75 -6.18
C TYR A 46 4.55 -6.79 -5.32
N ASP A 47 4.28 -7.98 -5.87
CA ASP A 47 3.58 -9.09 -5.21
C ASP A 47 2.27 -8.64 -4.57
N ASP A 48 1.51 -7.78 -5.24
CA ASP A 48 0.23 -7.31 -4.74
C ASP A 48 -0.77 -8.47 -4.62
N HIS A 49 -1.33 -8.65 -3.43
CA HIS A 49 -2.29 -9.72 -3.14
C HIS A 49 -3.32 -9.32 -2.09
N GLN A 50 -4.47 -9.96 -2.15
CA GLN A 50 -5.50 -9.84 -1.12
C GLN A 50 -5.05 -10.60 0.14
N LEU A 51 -5.25 -9.98 1.30
CA LEU A 51 -4.99 -10.63 2.59
C LEU A 51 -6.05 -11.71 2.90
N LYS A 52 -5.73 -12.60 3.83
CA LYS A 52 -6.58 -13.74 4.21
C LYS A 52 -7.28 -13.49 5.55
N GLY A 53 -8.22 -14.38 5.91
CA GLY A 53 -8.93 -14.33 7.19
C GLY A 53 -9.84 -13.11 7.36
N SER A 54 -9.81 -12.49 8.55
CA SER A 54 -10.56 -11.27 8.88
C SER A 54 -10.12 -10.04 8.07
N LEU A 55 -8.93 -10.10 7.43
CA LEU A 55 -8.34 -9.00 6.67
C LEU A 55 -8.62 -9.09 5.16
N ARG A 56 -9.53 -9.96 4.70
CA ARG A 56 -9.87 -10.13 3.27
C ARG A 56 -10.30 -8.85 2.56
N SER A 57 -10.77 -7.85 3.29
CA SER A 57 -11.11 -6.55 2.70
C SER A 57 -9.88 -5.69 2.36
N LEU A 58 -8.68 -6.10 2.77
CA LEU A 58 -7.41 -5.40 2.56
C LEU A 58 -6.53 -6.11 1.54
N ARG A 59 -5.63 -5.33 0.95
CA ARG A 59 -4.56 -5.79 0.07
C ARG A 59 -3.21 -5.37 0.64
N ALA A 60 -2.20 -6.18 0.36
CA ALA A 60 -0.82 -5.89 0.72
C ALA A 60 0.09 -6.09 -0.49
N LEU A 61 1.09 -5.23 -0.59
CA LEU A 61 2.15 -5.33 -1.59
C LEU A 61 3.50 -4.99 -0.96
N HIS A 62 4.58 -5.42 -1.60
CA HIS A 62 5.93 -5.01 -1.25
C HIS A 62 6.27 -3.71 -1.95
N VAL A 63 6.86 -2.73 -1.26
CA VAL A 63 7.28 -1.45 -1.85
C VAL A 63 8.57 -1.61 -2.67
N GLU A 64 9.31 -2.69 -2.42
CA GLU A 64 10.54 -3.04 -3.13
C GLU A 64 10.36 -4.37 -3.88
N HIS A 65 10.78 -4.40 -5.15
CA HIS A 65 10.51 -5.50 -6.10
C HIS A 65 11.07 -6.86 -5.71
N ASN A 66 12.05 -6.92 -4.81
CA ASN A 66 12.81 -8.14 -4.51
C ASN A 66 12.55 -8.70 -3.11
N LYS A 67 11.51 -8.23 -2.40
CA LYS A 67 11.18 -8.59 -0.99
C LYS A 67 12.29 -8.34 0.04
N ALA A 68 13.49 -7.92 -0.39
CA ALA A 68 14.68 -7.81 0.44
C ALA A 68 14.54 -6.77 1.55
N GLY A 69 13.76 -5.70 1.32
CA GLY A 69 13.56 -4.63 2.31
C GLY A 69 12.47 -4.86 3.34
N ASN A 70 11.73 -5.98 3.29
CA ASN A 70 10.58 -6.25 4.18
C ASN A 70 9.55 -5.10 4.26
N TRP A 71 9.52 -4.18 3.28
CA TRP A 71 8.70 -2.98 3.32
C TRP A 71 7.36 -3.22 2.62
N ILE A 72 6.28 -3.21 3.39
CA ILE A 72 4.92 -3.45 2.93
C ILE A 72 4.12 -2.15 2.88
N LEU A 73 3.19 -2.08 1.93
CA LEU A 73 2.06 -1.15 1.93
C LEU A 73 0.77 -1.96 2.04
N VAL A 74 -0.07 -1.60 3.00
CA VAL A 74 -1.42 -2.14 3.16
C VAL A 74 -2.43 -1.09 2.75
N TYR A 75 -3.39 -1.47 1.93
CA TYR A 75 -4.41 -0.58 1.40
C TYR A 75 -5.76 -1.28 1.21
N LYS A 76 -6.81 -0.49 1.04
CA LYS A 76 -8.17 -0.96 0.79
C LYS A 76 -8.72 -0.30 -0.47
N ILE A 77 -9.30 -1.10 -1.36
CA ILE A 77 -9.97 -0.61 -2.56
C ILE A 77 -11.47 -0.50 -2.25
N HIS A 78 -12.04 0.64 -2.59
CA HIS A 78 -13.48 0.91 -2.55
C HIS A 78 -13.94 1.20 -3.98
N SER A 79 -14.80 0.33 -4.49
CA SER A 79 -15.39 0.43 -5.82
C SER A 79 -16.91 0.38 -5.67
N GLY A 80 -17.60 1.41 -6.17
CA GLY A 80 -19.04 1.43 -6.37
C GLY A 80 -19.37 1.25 -7.85
N ASN A 81 -20.58 0.77 -8.15
CA ASN A 81 -21.02 0.42 -9.52
C ASN A 81 -20.97 1.59 -10.53
N LEU A 82 -20.85 2.85 -10.06
CA LEU A 82 -20.84 4.08 -10.86
C LEU A 82 -19.86 5.16 -10.34
N GLU A 83 -19.00 4.83 -9.35
CA GLU A 83 -18.15 5.81 -8.66
C GLU A 83 -16.67 5.70 -9.04
N LEU A 84 -15.93 6.80 -8.88
CA LEU A 84 -14.47 6.84 -8.94
C LEU A 84 -13.88 5.81 -7.97
N LEU A 85 -12.90 5.03 -8.45
CA LEU A 85 -12.14 4.11 -7.60
C LEU A 85 -11.46 4.91 -6.48
N THR A 86 -11.78 4.59 -5.23
CA THR A 86 -11.13 5.20 -4.08
C THR A 86 -10.27 4.17 -3.35
N ILE A 87 -9.07 4.58 -2.94
CA ILE A 87 -8.10 3.71 -2.28
C ILE A 87 -7.66 4.35 -0.98
N ASP A 88 -7.90 3.65 0.12
CA ASP A 88 -7.43 4.04 1.44
C ASP A 88 -6.07 3.39 1.69
N LEU A 89 -5.02 4.21 1.84
CA LEU A 89 -3.72 3.72 2.33
C LEU A 89 -3.79 3.58 3.85
N VAL A 90 -3.70 2.33 4.32
CA VAL A 90 -3.99 1.97 5.71
C VAL A 90 -2.73 2.02 6.56
N SER A 91 -1.65 1.37 6.13
CA SER A 91 -0.38 1.33 6.87
C SER A 91 0.78 1.02 5.94
N THR A 92 1.99 1.40 6.33
CA THR A 92 3.21 1.02 5.61
C THR A 92 4.38 0.85 6.57
N GLY A 93 5.32 -0.03 6.26
CA GLY A 93 6.49 -0.27 7.10
C GLY A 93 6.98 -1.70 6.98
N SER A 94 7.78 -2.16 7.96
CA SER A 94 8.23 -3.54 7.96
C SER A 94 7.05 -4.52 8.12
N HIS A 95 7.23 -5.75 7.66
CA HIS A 95 6.25 -6.83 7.82
C HIS A 95 5.76 -6.94 9.29
N ASP A 96 6.66 -6.95 10.28
CA ASP A 96 6.30 -7.02 11.71
C ASP A 96 5.49 -5.82 12.24
N HIS A 97 5.53 -4.69 11.53
CA HIS A 97 4.84 -3.46 11.92
C HIS A 97 3.44 -3.34 11.29
N THR A 98 3.18 -4.03 10.17
CA THR A 98 1.99 -3.80 9.32
C THR A 98 0.80 -4.75 9.59
N TYR A 99 0.94 -5.77 10.46
CA TYR A 99 -0.13 -6.73 10.81
C TYR A 99 -0.67 -6.66 12.24
N ARG A 100 -0.29 -5.65 13.03
CA ARG A 100 -0.87 -5.47 14.37
C ARG A 100 -2.29 -4.89 14.22
N THR A 101 -3.26 -5.79 14.20
CA THR A 101 -4.68 -5.50 14.44
C THR A 101 -4.90 -5.34 15.94
#